data_AF-A0A419FAL9-F1
#
_entry.id   AF-A0A419FAL9-F1
#
_cell.length_a   1.000
_cell.length_b   1.000
_cell.length_c   1.000
_cell.angle_alpha   90.00
_cell.angle_beta   90.00
_cell.angle_gamma   90.00
#
_symmetry.space_group_name_H-M   'P 1'
#
loop_
_entity.id
_entity.type
_entity.pdbx_description
1 polymer ?
#
loop_
_entity_poly.entity_id
_entity_poly.type
_entity_poly.pdbx_seq_one_letter_code
_entity_poly.pdbx_strand_id
1 'polypeptide(L)'
;MATGIFVSPDVKFLTIHHVAFTSSCWMALNPVNAPRLAGKYIFNGEVNMSKQEIYQEMKETLGLVPKFFQHVPENTLESEWNLFKQIQLEEGHIPNKYRELIGLGISAVTKCYYCAFYHTEAAKLFGATDEEIEEAVHYAKSSAGWSAYLNGLQFDLNEFRNEVRQIVRHVQSLQETTA
;
A
#
# COMPACT_ATOMS: atom_id res chain seq x y z
N MET A 1 -78.52 -36.29 -6.04
CA MET A 1 -77.58 -36.44 -7.18
C MET A 1 -76.26 -35.86 -6.71
N ALA A 2 -75.39 -36.70 -6.13
CA ALA A 2 -74.31 -37.43 -6.80
C ALA A 2 -73.04 -36.57 -6.98
N THR A 3 -72.03 -36.96 -6.20
CA THR A 3 -70.59 -36.72 -6.26
C THR A 3 -69.99 -36.70 -7.67
N GLY A 4 -68.89 -35.94 -7.86
CA GLY A 4 -68.06 -36.08 -9.06
C GLY A 4 -66.83 -35.17 -9.07
N ILE A 5 -65.75 -35.66 -8.48
CA ILE A 5 -64.37 -35.23 -8.76
C ILE A 5 -64.06 -35.61 -10.22
N PHE A 6 -63.48 -34.70 -11.01
CA PHE A 6 -62.82 -35.05 -12.27
C PHE A 6 -61.41 -34.45 -12.29
N VAL A 7 -60.42 -35.35 -12.36
CA VAL A 7 -58.99 -35.11 -12.52
C VAL A 7 -58.65 -35.39 -13.98
N SER A 8 -57.81 -34.56 -14.59
CA SER A 8 -56.98 -34.97 -15.74
C SER A 8 -55.78 -34.03 -15.88
N PRO A 9 -54.61 -34.53 -16.30
CA PRO A 9 -53.30 -34.04 -15.90
C PRO A 9 -52.69 -33.13 -16.96
N ASP A 10 -51.77 -32.26 -16.55
CA ASP A 10 -50.46 -32.09 -17.20
C ASP A 10 -49.66 -30.99 -16.50
N VAL A 11 -48.83 -31.46 -15.57
CA VAL A 11 -47.77 -30.67 -14.94
C VAL A 11 -46.63 -30.54 -15.94
N LYS A 12 -46.41 -29.33 -16.47
CA LYS A 12 -45.12 -28.96 -17.07
C LYS A 12 -44.36 -28.08 -16.10
N PHE A 13 -43.30 -28.69 -15.59
CA PHE A 13 -42.22 -28.14 -14.78
C PHE A 13 -41.77 -26.77 -15.27
N LEU A 14 -41.83 -25.76 -14.41
CA LEU A 14 -41.04 -24.54 -14.56
C LEU A 14 -39.66 -24.82 -13.94
N THR A 15 -38.66 -24.86 -14.79
CA THR A 15 -37.29 -25.23 -14.47
C THR A 15 -36.67 -24.23 -13.49
N ILE A 16 -36.26 -24.76 -12.35
CA ILE A 16 -35.35 -24.13 -11.40
C ILE A 16 -33.95 -24.15 -12.03
N HIS A 17 -33.35 -22.99 -12.29
CA HIS A 17 -31.92 -22.92 -12.58
C HIS A 17 -31.13 -22.97 -11.28
N HIS A 18 -30.57 -24.15 -10.98
CA HIS A 18 -29.49 -24.33 -10.01
C HIS A 18 -28.14 -23.90 -10.62
N VAL A 19 -27.44 -23.04 -9.89
CA VAL A 19 -26.04 -23.15 -9.44
C VAL A 19 -25.00 -23.73 -10.39
N ALA A 20 -23.96 -22.93 -10.69
CA ALA A 20 -22.59 -23.44 -10.88
C ALA A 20 -21.57 -22.44 -10.32
N PHE A 21 -21.16 -22.68 -9.07
CA PHE A 21 -19.86 -22.28 -8.53
C PHE A 21 -18.80 -23.15 -9.24
N THR A 22 -17.89 -22.56 -10.01
CA THR A 22 -16.60 -23.18 -10.32
C THR A 22 -15.50 -22.12 -10.28
N SER A 23 -14.78 -22.14 -9.17
CA SER A 23 -13.39 -21.68 -9.06
C SER A 23 -12.53 -22.40 -10.09
N SER A 24 -11.77 -21.65 -10.91
CA SER A 24 -10.36 -21.95 -11.26
C SER A 24 -9.91 -21.14 -12.49
N CYS A 25 -8.77 -20.46 -12.35
CA CYS A 25 -7.81 -20.18 -13.42
C CYS A 25 -8.35 -19.64 -14.76
N TRP A 26 -8.40 -18.31 -14.89
CA TRP A 26 -8.22 -17.66 -16.20
C TRP A 26 -6.85 -16.95 -16.27
N MET A 27 -5.82 -17.67 -15.85
CA MET A 27 -4.44 -17.42 -16.27
C MET A 27 -3.92 -18.69 -16.95
N ALA A 28 -3.17 -18.48 -18.02
CA ALA A 28 -2.49 -19.45 -18.89
C ALA A 28 -3.38 -20.13 -19.94
N LEU A 29 -3.29 -19.63 -21.19
CA LEU A 29 -2.65 -20.33 -22.31
C LEU A 29 -2.82 -19.50 -23.60
N ASN A 30 -1.92 -18.53 -23.81
CA ASN A 30 -1.51 -18.12 -25.16
C ASN A 30 -0.18 -17.36 -25.13
N PRO A 31 0.98 -18.04 -24.99
CA PRO A 31 2.27 -17.36 -24.81
C PRO A 31 2.98 -16.97 -26.12
N VAL A 32 2.30 -16.98 -27.29
CA VAL A 32 3.02 -16.90 -28.58
C VAL A 32 2.92 -15.53 -29.27
N ASN A 33 2.11 -14.58 -28.81
CA ASN A 33 1.94 -13.28 -29.50
C ASN A 33 1.74 -12.09 -28.54
N ALA A 34 2.48 -12.01 -27.44
CA ALA A 34 2.65 -10.72 -26.77
C ALA A 34 3.59 -9.86 -27.64
N PRO A 35 3.13 -8.73 -28.21
CA PRO A 35 4.03 -7.85 -28.93
C PRO A 35 5.12 -7.39 -27.97
N ARG A 36 6.36 -7.80 -28.27
CA ARG A 36 7.57 -7.30 -27.63
C ARG A 36 7.47 -5.78 -27.74
N LEU A 37 7.22 -5.10 -26.62
CA LEU A 37 7.32 -3.64 -26.54
C LEU A 37 8.81 -3.29 -26.68
N ALA A 38 9.33 -3.44 -27.89
CA ALA A 38 10.52 -2.75 -28.38
C ALA A 38 10.12 -1.30 -28.66
N GLY A 39 9.61 -0.65 -27.61
CA GLY A 39 9.46 0.79 -27.55
C GLY A 39 10.84 1.34 -27.29
N LYS A 40 11.35 2.02 -28.31
CA LYS A 40 12.52 2.89 -28.39
C LYS A 40 12.70 3.77 -27.13
N TYR A 41 13.15 3.20 -26.03
CA TYR A 41 13.87 3.94 -25.02
C TYR A 41 15.23 4.24 -25.63
N ILE A 42 15.39 5.47 -26.09
CA ILE A 42 16.70 6.02 -26.35
C ILE A 42 17.39 6.06 -24.98
N PHE A 43 18.15 5.01 -24.66
CA PHE A 43 19.18 5.06 -23.63
C PHE A 43 20.21 6.06 -24.14
N ASN A 44 20.03 7.33 -23.77
CA ASN A 44 21.02 8.37 -23.97
C ASN A 44 22.24 8.01 -23.11
N GLY A 45 23.13 7.16 -23.63
CA GLY A 45 24.46 6.88 -23.08
C GLY A 45 24.52 6.87 -21.56
N GLU A 46 23.74 6.01 -20.90
CA GLU A 46 23.83 5.83 -19.45
C GLU A 46 25.10 5.03 -19.16
N VAL A 47 26.02 5.64 -18.43
CA VAL A 47 27.07 4.91 -17.74
C VAL A 47 26.37 4.11 -16.65
N ASN A 48 25.97 2.88 -16.97
CA ASN A 48 25.41 1.96 -15.98
C ASN A 48 26.57 1.53 -15.07
N MET A 49 26.54 1.94 -13.82
CA MET A 49 27.59 1.58 -12.86
C MET A 49 27.73 0.05 -12.80
N SER A 50 28.97 -0.44 -12.75
CA SER A 50 29.18 -1.86 -12.50
C SER A 50 28.68 -2.23 -11.11
N LYS A 51 28.27 -3.50 -10.92
CA LYS A 51 27.87 -4.04 -9.63
C LYS A 51 28.89 -3.77 -8.52
N GLN A 52 30.19 -3.83 -8.85
CA GLN A 52 31.28 -3.57 -7.92
C GLN A 52 31.34 -2.09 -7.48
N GLU A 53 31.13 -1.15 -8.41
CA GLU A 53 31.06 0.28 -8.11
C GLU A 53 29.86 0.60 -7.22
N ILE A 54 28.68 0.03 -7.54
CA ILE A 54 27.47 0.21 -6.73
C ILE A 54 27.67 -0.34 -5.32
N TYR A 55 28.25 -1.53 -5.19
CA TYR A 55 28.55 -2.13 -3.88
C TYR A 55 29.59 -1.34 -3.11
N GLN A 56 30.52 -0.68 -3.79
CA GLN A 56 31.50 0.17 -3.13
C GLN A 56 30.84 1.44 -2.60
N GLU A 57 29.97 2.08 -3.38
CA GLU A 57 29.20 3.24 -2.93
C GLU A 57 28.28 2.90 -1.74
N MET A 58 27.64 1.72 -1.75
CA MET A 58 26.84 1.24 -0.61
C MET A 58 27.67 1.11 0.66
N LYS A 59 28.91 0.61 0.58
CA LYS A 59 29.80 0.52 1.75
C LYS A 59 30.19 1.90 2.27
N GLU A 60 30.43 2.84 1.37
CA GLU A 60 30.77 4.22 1.75
C GLU A 60 29.58 4.92 2.41
N THR A 61 28.37 4.67 1.90
CA THR A 61 27.13 5.31 2.37
C THR A 61 26.55 4.66 3.63
N LEU A 62 26.53 3.32 3.68
CA LEU A 62 25.83 2.53 4.72
C LEU A 62 26.78 1.76 5.64
N GLY A 63 28.10 1.79 5.37
CA GLY A 63 29.11 1.00 6.09
C GLY A 63 29.19 -0.47 5.68
N LEU A 64 28.25 -0.97 4.88
CA LEU A 64 28.20 -2.35 4.37
C LEU A 64 27.34 -2.45 3.11
N VAL A 65 27.34 -3.63 2.46
CA VAL A 65 26.36 -3.96 1.42
C VAL A 65 25.23 -4.77 2.05
N PRO A 66 24.01 -4.21 2.23
CA PRO A 66 22.91 -4.94 2.84
C PRO A 66 22.57 -6.19 2.04
N LYS A 67 22.24 -7.29 2.73
CA LYS A 67 21.94 -8.57 2.05
C LYS A 67 20.75 -8.47 1.09
N PHE A 68 19.76 -7.64 1.38
CA PHE A 68 18.62 -7.46 0.47
C PHE A 68 19.03 -6.85 -0.88
N PHE A 69 20.04 -5.96 -0.91
CA PHE A 69 20.62 -5.48 -2.18
C PHE A 69 21.41 -6.57 -2.93
N GLN A 70 21.99 -7.54 -2.22
CA GLN A 70 22.70 -8.64 -2.88
C GLN A 70 21.79 -9.57 -3.68
N HIS A 71 20.49 -9.56 -3.37
CA HIS A 71 19.47 -10.32 -4.08
C HIS A 71 18.82 -9.53 -5.22
N VAL A 72 19.11 -8.24 -5.37
CA VAL A 72 18.59 -7.43 -6.48
C VAL A 72 19.29 -7.87 -7.78
N PRO A 73 18.53 -8.13 -8.87
CA PRO A 73 19.11 -8.44 -10.18
C PRO A 73 20.06 -7.35 -10.65
N GLU A 74 21.19 -7.73 -11.25
CA GLU A 74 22.24 -6.81 -11.65
C GLU A 74 21.75 -5.74 -12.64
N ASN A 75 20.82 -6.10 -13.53
CA ASN A 75 20.23 -5.18 -14.51
C ASN A 75 19.29 -4.13 -13.91
N THR A 76 18.92 -4.24 -12.63
CA THR A 76 18.08 -3.26 -11.93
C THR A 76 18.76 -2.69 -10.68
N LEU A 77 19.96 -3.16 -10.32
CA LEU A 77 20.65 -2.84 -9.07
C LEU A 77 20.93 -1.34 -8.93
N GLU A 78 21.40 -0.70 -10.00
CA GLU A 78 21.67 0.74 -10.02
C GLU A 78 20.40 1.56 -9.77
N SER A 79 19.31 1.24 -10.48
CA SER A 79 18.02 1.92 -10.34
C SER A 79 17.46 1.77 -8.92
N GLU A 80 17.51 0.57 -8.34
CA GLU A 80 17.03 0.30 -6.98
C GLU A 80 17.88 1.03 -5.93
N TRP A 81 19.20 1.08 -6.12
CA TRP A 81 20.09 1.81 -5.22
C TRP A 81 19.86 3.32 -5.28
N ASN A 82 19.73 3.88 -6.48
CA ASN A 82 19.44 5.30 -6.67
C ASN A 82 18.09 5.68 -6.07
N LEU A 83 17.06 4.85 -6.27
CA LEU A 83 15.75 5.05 -5.65
C LEU A 83 15.85 5.00 -4.12
N PHE A 84 16.60 4.05 -3.57
CA PHE A 84 16.79 3.94 -2.13
C PHE A 84 17.46 5.18 -1.55
N LYS A 85 18.55 5.67 -2.15
CA LYS A 85 19.22 6.92 -1.73
C LYS A 85 18.22 8.08 -1.71
N GLN A 86 17.50 8.26 -2.82
CA GLN A 86 16.61 9.39 -3.01
C GLN A 86 15.42 9.40 -2.03
N ILE A 87 14.86 8.23 -1.71
CA ILE A 87 13.68 8.14 -0.84
C ILE A 87 14.06 8.03 0.64
N GLN A 88 15.08 7.24 0.97
CA GLN A 88 15.40 6.88 2.36
C GLN A 88 16.53 7.71 2.97
N LEU A 89 17.44 8.27 2.17
CA LEU A 89 18.63 8.95 2.70
C LEU A 89 18.62 10.45 2.45
N GLU A 90 18.13 10.90 1.29
CA GLU A 90 18.11 12.31 0.94
C GLU A 90 17.05 13.10 1.73
N GLU A 91 17.37 14.36 2.01
CA GLU A 91 16.43 15.29 2.60
C GLU A 91 15.34 15.67 1.60
N GLY A 92 14.12 15.85 2.09
CA GLY A 92 12.96 16.23 1.29
C GLY A 92 12.11 17.23 2.06
N HIS A 93 10.93 17.55 1.52
CA HIS A 93 10.01 18.50 2.15
C HIS A 93 9.52 18.07 3.55
N ILE A 94 9.55 16.75 3.83
CA ILE A 94 9.31 16.21 5.17
C ILE A 94 10.66 15.89 5.79
N PRO A 95 11.02 16.54 6.93
CA PRO A 95 12.25 16.25 7.65
C PRO A 95 12.34 14.76 8.02
N ASN A 96 13.56 14.20 7.98
CA ASN A 96 13.77 12.76 8.10
C ASN A 96 13.17 12.16 9.37
N LYS A 97 13.26 12.84 10.52
CA LYS A 97 12.63 12.40 11.77
C LYS A 97 11.14 12.05 11.59
N TYR A 98 10.38 12.94 10.97
CA TYR A 98 8.95 12.74 10.76
C TYR A 98 8.66 11.70 9.67
N ARG A 99 9.50 11.61 8.64
CA ARG A 99 9.40 10.58 7.61
C ARG A 99 9.54 9.18 8.19
N GLU A 100 10.51 8.98 9.08
CA GLU A 100 10.74 7.70 9.75
C GLU A 100 9.63 7.37 10.74
N LEU A 101 9.09 8.35 11.48
CA LEU A 101 7.92 8.13 12.34
C LEU A 101 6.66 7.74 11.54
N ILE A 102 6.45 8.34 10.35
CA ILE A 102 5.39 7.92 9.42
C ILE A 102 5.64 6.48 8.95
N GLY A 103 6.88 6.17 8.54
CA GLY A 103 7.29 4.83 8.13
C GLY A 103 7.06 3.78 9.22
N LEU A 104 7.35 4.12 10.48
CA LEU A 104 7.08 3.28 11.64
C LEU A 104 5.58 3.02 11.83
N GLY A 105 4.74 4.06 11.73
CA GLY A 105 3.28 3.91 11.81
C GLY A 105 2.71 2.98 10.72
N ILE A 106 3.16 3.15 9.47
CA ILE A 106 2.80 2.26 8.35
C ILE A 106 3.25 0.83 8.65
N SER A 107 4.49 0.66 9.11
CA SER A 107 5.08 -0.65 9.42
C SER A 107 4.33 -1.38 10.53
N ALA A 108 3.91 -0.66 11.58
CA ALA A 108 3.13 -1.21 12.68
C ALA A 108 1.76 -1.73 12.21
N VAL A 109 1.04 -0.96 11.40
CA VAL A 109 -0.30 -1.33 10.90
C VAL A 109 -0.23 -2.46 9.85
N THR A 110 0.76 -2.41 8.96
CA THR A 110 0.99 -3.46 7.94
C THR A 110 1.69 -4.70 8.48
N LYS A 111 2.14 -4.67 9.74
CA LYS A 111 2.82 -5.77 10.45
C LYS A 111 4.14 -6.18 9.80
N CYS A 112 4.87 -5.23 9.22
CA CYS A 112 6.20 -5.48 8.69
C CYS A 112 7.25 -5.40 9.81
N TYR A 113 7.68 -6.54 10.34
CA TYR A 113 8.68 -6.59 11.41
C TYR A 113 10.04 -5.99 11.02
N TYR A 114 10.49 -6.22 9.78
CA TYR A 114 11.75 -5.65 9.27
C TYR A 114 11.68 -4.13 9.22
N CYS A 115 10.59 -3.60 8.67
CA CYS A 115 10.35 -2.19 8.49
C CYS A 115 10.15 -1.48 9.84
N ALA A 116 9.45 -2.12 10.78
CA ALA A 116 9.25 -1.57 12.12
C ALA A 116 10.58 -1.38 12.85
N PHE A 117 11.48 -2.36 12.78
CA PHE A 117 12.82 -2.23 13.36
C PHE A 117 13.63 -1.13 12.64
N TYR A 118 13.68 -1.18 11.30
CA TYR A 118 14.41 -0.19 10.49
C TYR A 118 13.97 1.25 10.79
N HIS A 119 12.67 1.54 10.68
CA HIS A 119 12.15 2.89 10.89
C HIS A 119 12.26 3.34 12.35
N THR A 120 12.24 2.42 13.32
CA THR A 120 12.50 2.78 14.73
C THR A 120 13.93 3.27 14.91
N GLU A 121 14.92 2.53 14.41
CA GLU A 121 16.34 2.91 14.53
C GLU A 121 16.65 4.15 13.71
N ALA A 122 16.09 4.28 12.51
CA ALA A 122 16.25 5.46 11.67
C ALA A 122 15.60 6.71 12.30
N ALA A 123 14.41 6.60 12.90
CA ALA A 123 13.79 7.71 13.61
C ALA A 123 14.67 8.20 14.77
N LYS A 124 15.23 7.26 15.56
CA LYS A 124 16.17 7.58 16.65
C LYS A 124 17.44 8.24 16.14
N LEU A 125 17.99 7.77 15.03
CA LEU A 125 19.14 8.39 14.36
C LEU A 125 18.86 9.87 14.02
N PHE A 126 17.64 10.20 13.62
CA PHE A 126 17.21 11.56 13.32
C PHE A 126 16.61 12.31 14.54
N GLY A 127 16.88 11.82 15.76
CA GLY A 127 16.57 12.51 17.00
C GLY A 127 15.13 12.34 17.51
N ALA A 128 14.40 11.32 17.06
CA ALA A 128 13.12 10.97 17.67
C ALA A 128 13.32 10.46 19.11
N THR A 129 12.50 10.97 20.03
CA THR A 129 12.47 10.45 21.41
C THR A 129 11.62 9.19 21.51
N ASP A 130 11.76 8.45 22.61
CA ASP A 130 10.90 7.29 22.86
C ASP A 130 9.42 7.70 23.01
N GLU A 131 9.15 8.91 23.52
CA GLU A 131 7.81 9.49 23.57
C GLU A 131 7.24 9.80 22.18
N GLU A 132 8.05 10.38 21.27
CA GLU A 132 7.61 10.63 19.89
C GLU A 132 7.33 9.31 19.14
N ILE A 133 8.12 8.27 19.42
CA ILE A 133 7.91 6.92 18.88
C ILE A 133 6.61 6.31 19.41
N GLU A 134 6.36 6.38 20.73
CA GLU A 134 5.11 5.92 21.32
C GLU A 134 3.92 6.66 20.71
N GLU A 135 3.99 7.99 20.63
CA GLU A 135 2.90 8.82 20.12
C GLU A 135 2.60 8.49 18.65
N ALA A 136 3.62 8.30 17.80
CA ALA A 136 3.45 7.90 16.41
C ALA A 136 2.74 6.54 16.29
N VAL A 137 3.13 5.55 17.10
CA VAL A 137 2.50 4.23 17.12
C VAL A 137 1.08 4.29 17.69
N HIS A 138 0.84 5.11 18.71
CA HIS A 138 -0.48 5.33 19.28
C HIS A 138 -1.43 5.97 18.26
N TYR A 139 -0.96 6.98 17.53
CA TYR A 139 -1.70 7.62 16.45
C TYR A 139 -2.03 6.63 15.33
N ALA A 140 -1.07 5.79 14.95
CA ALA A 140 -1.28 4.72 13.96
C ALA A 140 -2.35 3.71 14.43
N LYS A 141 -2.30 3.28 15.71
CA LYS A 141 -3.31 2.42 16.34
C LYS A 141 -4.71 3.06 16.28
N SER A 142 -4.83 4.33 16.66
CA SER A 142 -6.10 5.05 16.62
C SER A 142 -6.66 5.12 15.20
N SER A 143 -5.82 5.51 14.24
CA SER A 143 -6.19 5.62 12.82
C SER A 143 -6.66 4.28 12.24
N ALA A 144 -5.93 3.20 12.53
CA ALA A 144 -6.31 1.85 12.11
C ALA A 144 -7.62 1.39 12.77
N GLY A 145 -7.84 1.73 14.04
CA GLY A 145 -9.08 1.44 14.76
C GLY A 145 -10.31 2.11 14.13
N TRP A 146 -10.21 3.41 13.82
CA TRP A 146 -11.28 4.13 13.13
C TRP A 146 -11.53 3.61 11.71
N SER A 147 -10.47 3.24 10.99
CA SER A 147 -10.59 2.58 9.69
C SER A 147 -11.41 1.29 9.80
N ALA A 148 -11.10 0.42 10.77
CA ALA A 148 -11.86 -0.82 11.00
C ALA A 148 -13.34 -0.53 11.33
N TYR A 149 -13.60 0.48 12.15
CA TYR A 149 -14.96 0.86 12.56
C TYR A 149 -15.80 1.38 11.38
N LEU A 150 -15.31 2.39 10.66
CA LEU A 150 -16.06 3.03 9.57
C LEU A 150 -16.25 2.09 8.38
N ASN A 151 -15.20 1.36 7.98
CA ASN A 151 -15.31 0.39 6.89
C ASN A 151 -16.19 -0.80 7.30
N GLY A 152 -16.06 -1.28 8.54
CA GLY A 152 -16.86 -2.38 9.06
C GLY A 152 -18.36 -2.06 9.11
N LEU A 153 -18.71 -0.80 9.45
CA LEU A 153 -20.09 -0.31 9.43
C LEU A 153 -20.58 0.10 8.04
N GLN A 154 -19.71 0.08 7.02
CA GLN A 154 -20.04 0.50 5.65
C GLN A 154 -20.61 1.92 5.58
N PHE A 155 -19.99 2.86 6.29
CA PHE A 155 -20.39 4.26 6.27
C PHE A 155 -20.44 4.82 4.84
N ASP A 156 -21.45 5.67 4.54
CA ASP A 156 -21.53 6.31 3.23
C ASP A 156 -20.38 7.31 3.05
N LEU A 157 -19.56 7.08 2.02
CA LEU A 157 -18.35 7.85 1.79
C LEU A 157 -18.65 9.28 1.33
N ASN A 158 -19.76 9.53 0.65
CA ASN A 158 -20.11 10.87 0.18
C ASN A 158 -20.65 11.73 1.32
N GLU A 159 -21.49 11.15 2.18
CA GLU A 159 -21.96 11.76 3.42
C GLU A 159 -20.77 12.10 4.32
N PHE A 160 -19.90 11.12 4.61
CA PHE A 160 -18.70 11.35 5.43
C PHE A 160 -17.82 12.48 4.88
N ARG A 161 -17.57 12.52 3.56
CA ARG A 161 -16.80 13.61 2.92
C ARG A 161 -17.48 14.97 3.10
N ASN A 162 -18.81 15.03 3.02
CA ASN A 162 -19.56 16.26 3.19
C ASN A 162 -19.51 16.74 4.64
N GLU A 163 -19.65 15.83 5.61
CA GLU A 163 -19.51 16.11 7.04
C GLU A 163 -18.11 16.64 7.38
N VAL A 164 -17.04 15.95 6.95
CA VAL A 164 -15.66 16.39 7.22
C VAL A 164 -15.40 17.79 6.66
N ARG A 165 -15.88 18.10 5.45
CA ARG A 165 -15.75 19.46 4.88
C ARG A 165 -16.51 20.51 5.69
N GLN A 166 -17.69 20.18 6.24
CA GLN A 166 -18.44 21.07 7.13
C GLN A 166 -17.67 21.32 8.43
N ILE A 167 -17.11 20.26 9.02
CA ILE A 167 -16.26 20.34 10.22
C ILE A 167 -15.07 21.27 9.98
N VAL A 168 -14.35 21.11 8.87
CA VAL A 168 -13.20 21.97 8.52
C VAL A 168 -13.62 23.45 8.46
N ARG A 169 -14.72 23.77 7.74
CA ARG A 169 -15.22 25.15 7.66
C ARG A 169 -15.57 25.72 9.04
N HIS A 170 -16.20 24.92 9.89
CA HIS A 170 -16.54 25.35 11.24
C HIS A 170 -15.28 25.66 12.06
N VAL A 171 -14.30 24.75 12.08
CA VAL A 171 -13.04 24.95 12.82
C VAL A 171 -12.28 26.18 12.33
N GLN A 172 -12.23 26.42 11.02
CA GLN A 172 -11.62 27.64 10.45
C GLN A 172 -12.29 28.91 10.97
N SER A 173 -13.62 28.94 11.02
CA SER A 173 -14.36 30.11 11.53
C SER A 173 -14.06 30.42 13.01
N LEU A 174 -13.73 29.40 13.82
CA LEU A 174 -13.32 29.60 15.21
C LEU A 174 -11.94 30.27 15.30
N GLN A 175 -11.01 29.91 14.42
CA GLN A 175 -9.66 30.47 14.39
C GLN A 175 -9.66 31.95 13.95
N GLU A 176 -10.49 32.31 12.97
CA GLU A 176 -10.65 33.69 12.50
C GLU A 176 -11.28 34.61 13.55
N THR A 177 -12.10 34.07 14.45
CA THR A 177 -12.75 34.84 15.52
C THR A 177 -11.80 35.10 16.70
N THR A 178 -10.72 34.31 16.82
CA THR A 178 -9.73 34.42 17.91
C THR A 178 -8.48 35.23 17.54
N ALA A 179 -8.35 35.67 16.29
CA ALA A 179 -7.24 36.48 15.78
C ALA A 179 -7.60 37.97 15.76
#